data_AF-A0A1G7VZT6-F1
#
_entry.id   AF-A0A1G7VZT6-F1
#
_cell.length_a   1.000
_cell.length_b   1.000
_cell.length_c   1.000
_cell.angle_alpha   90.00
_cell.angle_beta   90.00
_cell.angle_gamma   90.00
#
_symmetry.space_group_name_H-M   'P 1'
#
loop_
_entity.id
_entity.type
_entity.pdbx_description
1 polymer ?
#
loop_
_entity_poly.entity_id
_entity_poly.type
_entity_poly.pdbx_seq_one_letter_code
_entity_poly.pdbx_strand_id
1 'polypeptide(L)'
;MKTPTLAKNITAPILERYRKYGVTERKKNELDALNIQILDAQGNVAQYQSIVNALTTKSNDLQGFLATATNNKTQAYNNKILIDELVQSATDLESNSKIAFNEMIEANVMTKFLTTKINTVIGKLIYSAEVINKLANLIIRKKALNPLISDELVSMITIAGTDANNAVALTLVALQSAFVAHAIEMEAETTMGLEYTQSIGFTEMLTGYAIADGPASLQQLFYQAYTDAKTNYALAEKANFTTAKQLNTAKATLNTAQVKLKSLQSGLAAANAAALSS
;
A
#
# COMPACT_ATOMS: atom_id res chain seq x y z
N MET A 1 25.18 66.05 -110.52
CA MET A 1 25.42 64.60 -110.32
C MET A 1 25.47 64.31 -108.83
N LYS A 2 24.54 63.48 -108.34
CA LYS A 2 24.50 62.99 -106.95
C LYS A 2 25.47 61.81 -106.81
N THR A 3 26.28 61.79 -105.77
CA THR A 3 26.93 60.58 -105.25
C THR A 3 26.35 60.25 -103.87
N PRO A 4 25.98 58.98 -103.59
CA PRO A 4 25.28 58.61 -102.37
C PRO A 4 26.22 58.18 -101.24
N THR A 5 25.74 58.44 -100.03
CA THR A 5 26.25 58.01 -98.72
C THR A 5 26.24 56.49 -98.56
N LEU A 6 27.36 55.91 -98.15
CA LEU A 6 27.47 54.50 -97.76
C LEU A 6 27.27 54.32 -96.24
N ALA A 7 26.36 53.40 -95.95
CA ALA A 7 25.82 52.93 -94.68
C ALA A 7 26.81 52.79 -93.52
N LYS A 8 26.38 53.30 -92.36
CA LYS A 8 26.84 52.90 -91.02
C LYS A 8 25.68 52.17 -90.33
N ASN A 9 26.01 51.16 -89.51
CA ASN A 9 25.17 50.44 -88.55
C ASN A 9 24.30 49.27 -89.05
N ILE A 10 24.86 48.05 -89.01
CA ILE A 10 24.08 46.80 -88.91
C ILE A 10 24.51 45.94 -87.69
N THR A 11 25.51 46.35 -86.91
CA THR A 11 26.05 45.54 -85.79
C THR A 11 25.39 45.78 -84.43
N ALA A 12 24.65 46.87 -84.23
CA ALA A 12 24.04 47.21 -82.93
C ALA A 12 22.86 46.30 -82.49
N PRO A 13 21.92 45.88 -83.35
CA PRO A 13 20.71 45.17 -82.89
C PRO A 13 20.95 43.72 -82.47
N ILE A 14 22.01 43.10 -83.01
CA ILE A 14 22.31 41.67 -82.82
C ILE A 14 23.07 41.47 -81.50
N LEU A 15 24.02 42.36 -81.18
CA LEU A 15 24.75 42.37 -79.90
C LEU A 15 23.83 42.66 -78.70
N GLU A 16 22.80 43.50 -78.87
CA GLU A 16 21.80 43.79 -77.84
C GLU A 16 20.89 42.58 -77.54
N ARG A 17 20.51 41.81 -78.58
CA ARG A 17 19.74 40.56 -78.41
C ARG A 17 20.55 39.48 -77.70
N TYR A 18 21.83 39.32 -78.03
CA TYR A 18 22.72 38.37 -77.35
C TYR A 18 22.99 38.77 -75.88
N ARG A 19 23.13 40.07 -75.58
CA ARG A 19 23.21 40.57 -74.20
C ARG A 19 21.92 40.35 -73.41
N LYS A 20 20.75 40.60 -74.01
CA LYS A 20 19.46 40.31 -73.38
C LYS A 20 19.28 38.82 -73.11
N TYR A 21 19.64 37.95 -74.06
CA TYR A 21 19.52 36.49 -73.91
C TYR A 21 20.38 35.94 -72.76
N GLY A 22 21.64 36.39 -72.65
CA GLY A 22 22.53 35.98 -71.55
C GLY A 22 22.09 36.48 -70.17
N VAL A 23 21.44 37.66 -70.09
CA VAL A 23 20.87 38.18 -68.84
C VAL A 23 19.61 37.41 -68.44
N THR A 24 18.78 37.01 -69.41
CA THR A 24 17.58 36.20 -69.17
C THR A 24 17.92 34.79 -68.70
N GLU A 25 18.90 34.11 -69.31
CA GLU A 25 19.37 32.81 -68.82
C GLU A 25 19.96 32.89 -67.41
N ARG A 26 20.72 33.95 -67.10
CA ARG A 26 21.29 34.10 -65.75
C ARG A 26 20.20 34.26 -64.68
N LYS A 27 19.18 35.09 -64.95
CA LYS A 27 18.03 35.26 -64.05
C LYS A 27 17.22 33.97 -63.90
N LYS A 28 17.07 33.19 -64.98
CA LYS A 28 16.41 31.89 -64.93
C LYS A 28 17.19 30.90 -64.05
N ASN A 29 18.50 30.81 -64.22
CA ASN A 29 19.35 29.98 -63.37
C ASN A 29 19.32 30.41 -61.89
N GLU A 30 19.28 31.71 -61.61
CA GLU A 30 19.12 32.25 -60.24
C GLU A 30 17.76 31.86 -59.63
N LEU A 31 16.67 31.93 -60.40
CA LEU A 31 15.33 31.49 -59.97
C LEU A 31 15.26 29.97 -59.75
N ASP A 32 15.84 29.18 -60.65
CA ASP A 32 15.88 27.72 -60.54
C ASP A 32 16.70 27.29 -59.31
N ALA A 33 17.83 27.95 -59.04
CA ALA A 33 18.62 27.72 -57.83
C ALA A 33 17.82 28.06 -56.55
N LEU A 34 17.05 29.14 -56.55
CA LEU A 34 16.22 29.53 -55.41
C LEU A 34 15.03 28.57 -55.21
N ASN A 35 14.45 28.04 -56.29
CA ASN A 35 13.45 26.99 -56.25
C ASN A 35 13.99 25.69 -55.63
N ILE A 36 15.21 25.28 -56.00
CA ILE A 36 15.87 24.11 -55.39
C ILE A 36 16.07 24.35 -53.88
N GLN A 37 16.56 25.52 -53.49
CA GLN A 37 16.73 25.86 -52.06
C GLN A 37 15.40 25.87 -51.29
N ILE A 38 14.30 26.30 -51.92
CA ILE A 38 12.97 26.25 -51.33
C ILE A 38 12.50 24.79 -51.16
N LEU A 39 12.69 23.94 -52.17
CA LEU A 39 12.35 22.51 -52.08
C LEU A 39 13.13 21.83 -50.94
N ASP A 40 14.43 22.09 -50.84
CA ASP A 40 15.26 21.58 -49.74
C ASP A 40 14.79 22.12 -48.37
N ALA A 41 14.45 23.40 -48.29
CA ALA A 41 13.93 24.00 -47.06
C ALA A 41 12.55 23.43 -46.68
N GLN A 42 11.68 23.14 -47.65
CA GLN A 42 10.40 22.45 -47.43
C GLN A 42 10.63 21.03 -46.91
N GLY A 43 11.57 20.29 -47.49
CA GLY A 43 11.96 18.95 -47.02
C GLY A 43 12.45 18.97 -45.57
N ASN A 44 13.31 19.92 -45.22
CA ASN A 44 13.79 20.10 -43.85
C ASN A 44 12.65 20.43 -42.87
N VAL A 45 11.73 21.34 -43.24
CA VAL A 45 10.56 21.66 -42.41
C VAL A 45 9.69 20.43 -42.19
N ALA A 46 9.43 19.64 -43.24
CA ALA A 46 8.64 18.41 -43.12
C ALA A 46 9.31 17.39 -42.18
N GLN A 47 10.63 17.22 -42.28
CA GLN A 47 11.39 16.33 -41.40
C GLN A 47 11.32 16.79 -39.93
N TYR A 48 11.59 18.07 -39.65
CA TYR A 48 11.52 18.59 -38.29
C TYR A 48 10.09 18.55 -37.72
N GLN A 49 9.07 18.76 -38.56
CA GLN A 49 7.68 18.63 -38.15
C GLN A 49 7.36 17.19 -37.75
N SER A 50 7.85 16.19 -38.49
CA SER A 50 7.70 14.78 -38.13
C SER A 50 8.37 14.46 -36.78
N ILE A 51 9.56 15.01 -36.53
CA ILE A 51 10.28 14.83 -35.26
C ILE A 51 9.48 15.45 -34.10
N VAL A 52 8.96 16.67 -34.27
CA VAL A 52 8.12 17.34 -33.26
C VAL A 52 6.85 16.54 -32.98
N ASN A 53 6.18 16.00 -34.01
CA ASN A 53 4.99 15.18 -33.83
C ASN A 53 5.31 13.91 -33.03
N ALA A 54 6.37 13.18 -33.40
CA ALA A 54 6.78 11.96 -32.70
C ALA A 54 7.17 12.22 -31.23
N LEU A 55 7.93 13.30 -30.97
CA LEU A 55 8.29 13.69 -29.61
C LEU A 55 7.09 14.19 -28.80
N THR A 56 6.10 14.79 -29.45
CA THR A 56 4.84 15.20 -28.80
C THR A 56 4.06 13.98 -28.33
N THR A 57 3.89 12.96 -29.18
CA THR A 57 3.25 11.69 -28.80
C THR A 57 3.99 11.03 -27.65
N LYS A 58 5.32 10.87 -27.77
CA LYS A 58 6.15 10.28 -26.71
C LYS A 58 6.06 11.06 -25.38
N SER A 59 6.00 12.38 -25.44
CA SER A 59 5.85 13.24 -24.26
C SER A 59 4.49 13.03 -23.58
N ASN A 60 3.42 12.78 -24.35
CA ASN A 60 2.10 12.50 -23.79
C ASN A 60 2.07 11.12 -23.12
N ASP A 61 2.66 10.10 -23.74
CA ASP A 61 2.73 8.75 -23.18
C ASP A 61 3.53 8.73 -21.87
N LEU A 62 4.67 9.42 -21.83
CA LEU A 62 5.52 9.51 -20.63
C LEU A 62 4.87 10.30 -19.50
N GLN A 63 4.02 11.30 -19.81
CA GLN A 63 3.19 11.96 -18.78
C GLN A 63 2.17 10.98 -18.19
N GLY A 64 1.56 10.13 -19.02
CA GLY A 64 0.68 9.05 -18.56
C GLY A 64 1.41 8.08 -17.63
N PHE A 65 2.58 7.58 -18.04
CA PHE A 65 3.38 6.68 -17.20
C PHE A 65 3.85 7.34 -15.89
N LEU A 66 4.21 8.62 -15.92
CA LEU A 66 4.56 9.35 -14.70
C LEU A 66 3.37 9.48 -13.74
N ALA A 67 2.17 9.72 -14.25
CA ALA A 67 0.95 9.75 -13.45
C ALA A 67 0.68 8.39 -12.80
N THR A 68 0.76 7.29 -13.57
CA THR A 68 0.63 5.93 -13.05
C THR A 68 1.69 5.61 -12.00
N ALA A 69 2.97 5.92 -12.27
CA ALA A 69 4.06 5.65 -11.34
C ALA A 69 3.92 6.47 -10.04
N THR A 70 3.40 7.70 -10.12
CA THR A 70 3.07 8.52 -8.94
C THR A 70 2.00 7.86 -8.10
N ASN A 71 0.91 7.41 -8.72
CA ASN A 71 -0.17 6.72 -8.02
C ASN A 71 0.31 5.41 -7.37
N ASN A 72 1.07 4.60 -8.11
CA ASN A 72 1.61 3.33 -7.60
C ASN A 72 2.56 3.56 -6.42
N LYS A 73 3.42 4.58 -6.47
CA LYS A 73 4.31 4.94 -5.36
C LYS A 73 3.50 5.32 -4.11
N THR A 74 2.47 6.14 -4.26
CA THR A 74 1.59 6.55 -3.15
C THR A 74 0.85 5.35 -2.56
N GLN A 75 0.29 4.48 -3.40
CA GLN A 75 -0.40 3.27 -2.94
C GLN A 75 0.56 2.31 -2.23
N ALA A 76 1.73 2.05 -2.80
CA ALA A 76 2.73 1.17 -2.18
C ALA A 76 3.23 1.73 -0.83
N TYR A 77 3.37 3.05 -0.71
CA TYR A 77 3.70 3.69 0.57
C TYR A 77 2.59 3.51 1.61
N ASN A 78 1.33 3.72 1.25
CA ASN A 78 0.21 3.50 2.15
C ASN A 78 0.13 2.04 2.59
N ASN A 79 0.30 1.10 1.67
CA ASN A 79 0.33 -0.33 1.99
C ASN A 79 1.50 -0.69 2.92
N LYS A 80 2.66 -0.05 2.75
CA LYS A 80 3.80 -0.18 3.66
C LYS A 80 3.44 0.28 5.09
N ILE A 81 2.74 1.40 5.23
CA ILE A 81 2.28 1.86 6.55
C ILE A 81 1.30 0.86 7.16
N LEU A 82 0.31 0.42 6.38
CA LEU A 82 -0.70 -0.53 6.85
C LEU A 82 -0.09 -1.86 7.31
N ILE A 83 0.96 -2.36 6.66
CA ILE A 83 1.64 -3.57 7.13
C ILE A 83 2.43 -3.32 8.42
N ASP A 84 3.03 -2.13 8.59
CA ASP A 84 3.71 -1.77 9.84
C ASP A 84 2.71 -1.68 11.01
N GLU A 85 1.53 -1.11 10.78
CA GLU A 85 0.43 -1.07 11.77
C GLU A 85 -0.11 -2.46 12.08
N LEU A 86 -0.23 -3.34 11.08
CA LEU A 86 -0.67 -4.72 11.27
C LEU A 86 0.35 -5.53 12.07
N VAL A 87 1.64 -5.36 11.80
CA VAL A 87 2.73 -6.00 12.57
C VAL A 87 2.69 -5.56 14.03
N GLN A 88 2.49 -4.27 14.29
CA GLN A 88 2.35 -3.78 15.66
C GLN A 88 1.13 -4.40 16.35
N SER A 89 -0.02 -4.41 15.68
CA SER A 89 -1.25 -4.99 16.21
C SER A 89 -1.10 -6.50 16.50
N ALA A 90 -0.39 -7.24 15.64
CA ALA A 90 -0.09 -8.65 15.85
C ALA A 90 0.85 -8.87 17.05
N THR A 91 1.86 -8.01 17.21
CA THR A 91 2.79 -8.06 18.36
C THR A 91 2.05 -7.77 19.67
N ASP A 92 1.15 -6.79 19.66
CA ASP A 92 0.31 -6.46 20.81
C ASP A 92 -0.63 -7.61 21.16
N LEU A 93 -1.25 -8.24 20.14
CA LEU A 93 -2.07 -9.44 20.32
C LEU A 93 -1.24 -10.56 20.96
N GLU A 94 -0.05 -10.86 20.43
CA GLU A 94 0.83 -11.89 20.98
C GLU A 94 1.20 -11.64 22.45
N SER A 95 1.54 -10.41 22.79
CA SER A 95 1.84 -10.03 24.16
C SER A 95 0.62 -10.20 25.07
N ASN A 96 -0.56 -9.77 24.63
CA ASN A 96 -1.80 -9.86 25.41
C ASN A 96 -2.24 -11.32 25.58
N SER A 97 -2.18 -12.13 24.52
CA SER A 97 -2.50 -13.56 24.58
C SER A 97 -1.54 -14.31 25.51
N LYS A 98 -0.25 -13.93 25.54
CA LYS A 98 0.72 -14.47 26.51
C LYS A 98 0.34 -14.15 27.95
N ILE A 99 -0.04 -12.89 28.23
CA ILE A 99 -0.45 -12.47 29.57
C ILE A 99 -1.70 -13.24 29.99
N ALA A 100 -2.73 -13.27 29.14
CA ALA A 100 -3.99 -13.96 29.40
C ALA A 100 -3.77 -15.47 29.64
N PHE A 101 -2.89 -16.11 28.86
CA PHE A 101 -2.54 -17.51 29.06
C PHE A 101 -1.88 -17.76 30.42
N ASN A 102 -0.91 -16.93 30.82
CA ASN A 102 -0.25 -17.06 32.13
C ASN A 102 -1.22 -16.83 33.29
N GLU A 103 -2.07 -15.80 33.19
CA GLU A 103 -3.10 -15.53 34.20
C GLU A 103 -4.10 -16.70 34.32
N MET A 104 -4.43 -17.36 33.21
CA MET A 104 -5.30 -18.54 33.21
C MET A 104 -4.65 -19.75 33.88
N ILE A 105 -3.35 -19.98 33.65
CA ILE A 105 -2.59 -21.03 34.36
C ILE A 105 -2.64 -20.78 35.87
N GLU A 106 -2.42 -19.54 36.30
CA GLU A 106 -2.47 -19.17 37.72
C GLU A 106 -3.87 -19.33 38.31
N ALA A 107 -4.91 -18.90 37.59
CA ALA A 107 -6.31 -19.07 37.99
C ALA A 107 -6.66 -20.55 38.19
N ASN A 108 -6.28 -21.43 37.24
CA ASN A 108 -6.55 -22.86 37.33
C ASN A 108 -5.90 -23.48 38.58
N VAL A 109 -4.65 -23.11 38.89
CA VAL A 109 -3.97 -23.55 40.12
C VAL A 109 -4.74 -23.11 41.38
N MET A 110 -5.21 -21.86 41.42
CA MET A 110 -5.96 -21.33 42.55
C MET A 110 -7.33 -21.99 42.71
N THR A 111 -8.06 -22.24 41.62
CA THR A 111 -9.36 -22.91 41.64
C THR A 111 -9.25 -24.38 42.03
N LYS A 112 -8.20 -25.08 41.58
CA LYS A 112 -7.87 -26.43 42.04
C LYS A 112 -7.58 -26.47 43.55
N PHE A 113 -6.83 -25.49 44.05
CA PHE A 113 -6.57 -25.34 45.47
C PHE A 113 -7.87 -25.09 46.26
N LEU A 114 -8.70 -24.16 45.81
CA LEU A 114 -10.00 -23.85 46.41
C LEU A 114 -10.91 -25.08 46.47
N THR A 115 -11.03 -25.81 45.35
CA THR A 115 -11.82 -27.05 45.26
C THR A 115 -11.34 -28.08 46.29
N THR A 116 -10.03 -28.24 46.45
CA THR A 116 -9.43 -29.14 47.45
C THR A 116 -9.77 -28.70 48.89
N LYS A 117 -9.77 -27.39 49.16
CA LYS A 117 -10.13 -26.85 50.48
C LYS A 117 -11.61 -27.02 50.78
N ILE A 118 -12.50 -26.77 49.83
CA ILE A 118 -13.95 -26.98 49.99
C ILE A 118 -14.24 -28.46 50.28
N ASN A 119 -13.62 -29.38 49.52
CA ASN A 119 -13.75 -30.81 49.76
C ASN A 119 -13.33 -31.22 51.19
N THR A 120 -12.22 -30.64 51.68
CA THR A 120 -11.75 -30.86 53.06
C THR A 120 -12.75 -30.34 54.09
N VAL A 121 -13.30 -29.14 53.89
CA VAL A 121 -14.28 -28.53 54.79
C VAL A 121 -15.56 -29.38 54.85
N ILE A 122 -16.04 -29.86 53.71
CA ILE A 122 -17.21 -30.74 53.65
C ILE A 122 -17.01 -32.03 54.44
N GLY A 123 -15.85 -32.68 54.28
CA GLY A 123 -15.55 -33.89 55.06
C GLY A 123 -15.61 -33.63 56.57
N LYS A 124 -15.05 -32.52 57.03
CA LYS A 124 -15.09 -32.11 58.45
C LYS A 124 -16.50 -31.71 58.91
N LEU A 125 -17.29 -31.09 58.03
CA LEU A 125 -18.64 -30.65 58.33
C LEU A 125 -19.62 -31.83 58.40
N ILE A 126 -19.51 -32.80 57.50
CA ILE A 126 -20.26 -34.07 57.55
C ILE A 126 -19.98 -34.78 58.87
N TYR A 127 -18.71 -34.92 59.25
CA TYR A 127 -18.35 -35.53 60.53
C TYR A 127 -18.94 -34.76 61.73
N SER A 128 -18.82 -33.44 61.74
CA SER A 128 -19.38 -32.59 62.80
C SER A 128 -20.90 -32.71 62.90
N ALA A 129 -21.59 -32.67 61.76
CA ALA A 129 -23.04 -32.85 61.68
C ALA A 129 -23.47 -34.23 62.18
N GLU A 130 -22.73 -35.29 61.85
CA GLU A 130 -22.99 -36.64 62.36
C GLU A 130 -22.84 -36.71 63.88
N VAL A 131 -21.79 -36.11 64.45
CA VAL A 131 -21.59 -36.05 65.90
C VAL A 131 -22.74 -35.29 66.58
N ILE A 132 -23.15 -34.13 66.05
CA ILE A 132 -24.28 -33.35 66.59
C ILE A 132 -25.57 -34.16 66.51
N ASN A 133 -25.87 -34.81 65.39
CA ASN A 133 -27.06 -35.64 65.23
C ASN A 133 -27.07 -36.84 66.20
N LYS A 134 -25.91 -37.49 66.42
CA LYS A 134 -25.79 -38.56 67.43
C LYS A 134 -25.99 -38.04 68.85
N LEU A 135 -25.44 -36.87 69.18
CA LEU A 135 -25.61 -36.22 70.48
C LEU A 135 -27.06 -35.81 70.72
N ALA A 136 -27.73 -35.20 69.73
CA ALA A 136 -29.14 -34.84 69.77
C ALA A 136 -30.00 -36.06 70.09
N ASN A 137 -29.80 -37.17 69.36
CA ASN A 137 -30.49 -38.42 69.59
C ASN A 137 -30.23 -39.02 70.98
N LEU A 138 -29.01 -38.89 71.51
CA LEU A 138 -28.68 -39.33 72.86
C LEU A 138 -29.40 -38.49 73.92
N ILE A 139 -29.38 -37.16 73.79
CA ILE A 139 -30.05 -36.24 74.72
C ILE A 139 -31.56 -36.49 74.73
N ILE A 140 -32.20 -36.64 73.57
CA ILE A 140 -33.63 -36.95 73.46
C ILE A 140 -33.96 -38.26 74.18
N ARG A 141 -33.18 -39.32 73.94
CA ARG A 141 -33.36 -40.61 74.64
C ARG A 141 -33.16 -40.48 76.15
N LYS A 142 -32.17 -39.69 76.59
CA LYS A 142 -31.91 -39.47 78.01
C LYS A 142 -33.00 -38.63 78.68
N LYS A 143 -33.56 -37.63 78.00
CA LYS A 143 -34.71 -36.84 78.48
C LYS A 143 -35.93 -37.72 78.72
N ALA A 144 -36.20 -38.69 77.83
CA ALA A 144 -37.29 -39.65 78.02
C ALA A 144 -37.12 -40.53 79.28
N LEU A 145 -35.89 -40.81 79.69
CA LEU A 145 -35.56 -41.57 80.89
C LEU A 145 -35.44 -40.70 82.15
N ASN A 146 -35.12 -39.41 82.00
CA ASN A 146 -34.93 -38.47 83.11
C ASN A 146 -35.59 -37.11 82.78
N PRO A 147 -36.78 -36.84 83.34
CA PRO A 147 -37.52 -35.59 83.10
C PRO A 147 -36.78 -34.32 83.52
N LEU A 148 -35.76 -34.41 84.40
CA LEU A 148 -34.98 -33.27 84.92
C LEU A 148 -34.04 -32.63 83.87
N ILE A 149 -33.81 -33.28 82.73
CA ILE A 149 -33.07 -32.66 81.61
C ILE A 149 -33.89 -31.49 81.06
N SER A 150 -33.30 -30.31 80.85
CA SER A 150 -34.03 -29.13 80.37
C SER A 150 -34.60 -29.32 78.96
N ASP A 151 -35.84 -28.88 78.73
CA ASP A 151 -36.44 -28.82 77.39
C ASP A 151 -35.72 -27.81 76.48
N GLU A 152 -35.11 -26.78 77.08
CA GLU A 152 -34.29 -25.81 76.36
C GLU A 152 -33.03 -26.46 75.76
N LEU A 153 -32.41 -27.41 76.47
CA LEU A 153 -31.27 -28.18 75.97
C LEU A 153 -31.68 -29.08 74.78
N VAL A 154 -32.87 -29.70 74.86
CA VAL A 154 -33.42 -30.51 73.77
C VAL A 154 -33.72 -29.63 72.54
N SER A 155 -34.29 -28.44 72.77
CA SER A 155 -34.55 -27.47 71.71
C SER A 155 -33.25 -27.00 71.03
N MET A 156 -32.27 -26.56 71.81
CA MET A 156 -30.98 -26.09 71.29
C MET A 156 -30.25 -27.14 70.45
N ILE A 157 -30.19 -28.40 70.91
CA ILE A 157 -29.48 -29.44 70.15
C ILE A 157 -30.24 -29.85 68.88
N THR A 158 -31.57 -29.74 68.87
CA THR A 158 -32.40 -29.99 67.69
C THR A 158 -32.19 -28.91 66.63
N ILE A 159 -32.12 -27.64 67.04
CA ILE A 159 -31.78 -26.51 66.16
C ILE A 159 -30.37 -26.69 65.60
N ALA A 160 -29.38 -26.97 66.46
CA ALA A 160 -27.99 -27.20 66.04
C ALA A 160 -27.86 -28.36 65.04
N GLY A 161 -28.62 -29.45 65.20
CA GLY A 161 -28.65 -30.54 64.23
C GLY A 161 -29.25 -30.12 62.89
N THR A 162 -30.31 -29.33 62.90
CA THR A 162 -30.95 -28.77 61.69
C THR A 162 -29.97 -27.84 60.96
N ASP A 163 -29.34 -26.91 61.67
CA ASP A 163 -28.37 -25.97 61.12
C ASP A 163 -27.13 -26.69 60.56
N ALA A 164 -26.64 -27.73 61.24
CA ALA A 164 -25.52 -28.52 60.76
C ALA A 164 -25.85 -29.24 59.44
N ASN A 165 -27.05 -29.83 59.32
CA ASN A 165 -27.50 -30.48 58.09
C ASN A 165 -27.68 -29.46 56.95
N ASN A 166 -28.21 -28.27 57.26
CA ASN A 166 -28.34 -27.18 56.28
C ASN A 166 -26.97 -26.69 55.80
N ALA A 167 -25.98 -26.58 56.68
CA ALA A 167 -24.61 -26.21 56.33
C ALA A 167 -23.94 -27.27 55.44
N VAL A 168 -24.15 -28.57 55.71
CA VAL A 168 -23.68 -29.65 54.82
C VAL A 168 -24.32 -29.52 53.44
N ALA A 169 -25.63 -29.30 53.36
CA ALA A 169 -26.32 -29.13 52.09
C ALA A 169 -25.77 -27.94 51.29
N LEU A 170 -25.59 -26.78 51.92
CA LEU A 170 -25.06 -25.58 51.27
C LEU A 170 -23.62 -25.78 50.77
N THR A 171 -22.78 -26.44 51.57
CA THR A 171 -21.38 -26.69 51.19
C THR A 171 -21.27 -27.72 50.06
N LEU A 172 -22.15 -28.72 49.99
CA LEU A 172 -22.23 -29.64 48.85
C LEU A 172 -22.56 -28.89 47.54
N VAL A 173 -23.48 -27.92 47.59
CA VAL A 173 -23.76 -27.04 46.44
C VAL A 173 -22.52 -26.21 46.07
N ALA A 174 -21.82 -25.64 47.06
CA ALA A 174 -20.59 -24.89 46.82
C ALA A 174 -19.48 -25.75 46.18
N LEU A 175 -19.35 -27.03 46.57
CA LEU A 175 -18.41 -27.97 45.95
C LEU A 175 -18.78 -28.29 44.51
N GLN A 176 -20.08 -28.51 44.24
CA GLN A 176 -20.55 -28.72 42.88
C GLN A 176 -20.22 -27.52 41.99
N SER A 177 -20.48 -26.29 42.47
CA SER A 177 -20.11 -25.06 41.76
C SER A 177 -18.60 -24.94 41.55
N ALA A 178 -17.78 -25.30 42.53
CA ALA A 178 -16.32 -25.29 42.41
C ALA A 178 -15.81 -26.26 41.34
N PHE A 179 -16.40 -27.46 41.24
CA PHE A 179 -16.06 -28.41 40.18
C PHE A 179 -16.46 -27.92 38.79
N VAL A 180 -17.63 -27.28 38.67
CA VAL A 180 -18.07 -26.67 37.40
C VAL A 180 -17.11 -25.55 37.00
N ALA A 181 -16.73 -24.67 37.94
CA ALA A 181 -15.76 -23.61 37.67
C ALA A 181 -14.39 -24.16 37.23
N HIS A 182 -13.89 -25.19 37.92
CA HIS A 182 -12.61 -25.83 37.56
C HIS A 182 -12.63 -26.44 36.15
N ALA A 183 -13.73 -27.09 35.76
CA ALA A 183 -13.87 -27.66 34.41
C ALA A 183 -13.86 -26.57 33.33
N ILE A 184 -14.58 -25.46 33.56
CA ILE A 184 -14.62 -24.31 32.65
C ILE A 184 -13.24 -23.66 32.51
N GLU A 185 -12.54 -23.46 33.62
CA GLU A 185 -11.19 -22.88 33.58
C GLU A 185 -10.18 -23.76 32.84
N MET A 186 -10.27 -25.08 32.98
CA MET A 186 -9.41 -26.00 32.22
C MET A 186 -9.64 -25.87 30.71
N GLU A 187 -10.89 -25.74 30.28
CA GLU A 187 -11.22 -25.48 28.86
C GLU A 187 -10.70 -24.10 28.42
N ALA A 188 -10.87 -23.09 29.25
CA ALA A 188 -10.37 -21.74 28.99
C ALA A 188 -8.83 -21.71 28.85
N GLU A 189 -8.08 -22.41 29.71
CA GLU A 189 -6.63 -22.54 29.60
C GLU A 189 -6.20 -23.11 28.25
N THR A 190 -6.84 -24.20 27.81
CA THR A 190 -6.52 -24.81 26.51
C THR A 190 -6.83 -23.88 25.34
N THR A 191 -7.92 -23.11 25.44
CA THR A 191 -8.33 -22.15 24.42
C THR A 191 -7.34 -20.98 24.35
N MET A 192 -6.94 -20.42 25.50
CA MET A 192 -5.93 -19.36 25.58
C MET A 192 -4.56 -19.83 25.08
N GLY A 193 -4.18 -21.08 25.38
CA GLY A 193 -2.94 -21.67 24.87
C GLY A 193 -2.93 -21.81 23.33
N LEU A 194 -4.07 -22.19 22.75
CA LEU A 194 -4.22 -22.23 21.30
C LEU A 194 -4.16 -20.84 20.68
N GLU A 195 -4.88 -19.87 21.26
CA GLU A 195 -4.85 -18.46 20.82
C GLU A 195 -3.43 -17.91 20.83
N TYR A 196 -2.70 -18.10 21.93
CA TYR A 196 -1.32 -17.65 22.06
C TYR A 196 -0.40 -18.29 21.00
N THR A 197 -0.56 -19.59 20.75
CA THR A 197 0.22 -20.28 19.70
C THR A 197 -0.10 -19.72 18.31
N GLN A 198 -1.38 -19.44 18.03
CA GLN A 198 -1.80 -18.85 16.76
C GLN A 198 -1.31 -17.40 16.59
N SER A 199 -1.30 -16.60 17.67
CA SER A 199 -0.80 -15.23 17.61
C SER A 199 0.69 -15.21 17.29
N ILE A 200 1.48 -16.13 17.88
CA ILE A 200 2.90 -16.30 17.52
C ILE A 200 3.00 -16.59 16.02
N GLY A 201 2.35 -17.65 15.53
CA GLY A 201 2.42 -18.02 14.12
C GLY A 201 1.99 -16.90 13.16
N PHE A 202 1.03 -16.07 13.56
CA PHE A 202 0.61 -14.90 12.79
C PHE A 202 1.68 -13.80 12.77
N THR A 203 2.26 -13.44 13.93
CA THR A 203 3.38 -12.49 13.99
C THR A 203 4.57 -12.98 13.18
N GLU A 204 4.88 -14.28 13.25
CA GLU A 204 5.94 -14.92 12.49
C GLU A 204 5.70 -14.83 10.97
N MET A 205 4.47 -15.05 10.50
CA MET A 205 4.11 -14.91 9.09
C MET A 205 4.29 -13.47 8.59
N LEU A 206 3.95 -12.47 9.41
CA LEU A 206 4.02 -11.07 9.03
C LEU A 206 5.47 -10.56 8.99
N THR A 207 6.25 -10.88 10.02
CA THR A 207 7.60 -10.34 10.20
C THR A 207 8.67 -11.20 9.55
N GLY A 208 8.43 -12.52 9.49
CA GLY A 208 9.39 -13.52 9.05
C GLY A 208 10.48 -13.73 10.09
N TYR A 209 10.49 -14.87 10.78
CA TYR A 209 11.71 -15.29 11.47
C TYR A 209 12.78 -15.62 10.45
N ALA A 210 13.99 -15.15 10.74
CA ALA A 210 15.19 -15.22 9.91
C ALA A 210 15.62 -16.65 9.55
N ILE A 211 14.93 -17.28 8.59
CA ILE A 211 15.51 -18.34 7.80
C ILE A 211 16.11 -17.64 6.59
N ALA A 212 17.44 -17.62 6.49
CA ALA A 212 18.20 -16.94 5.45
C ALA A 212 17.83 -17.37 4.00
N ASP A 213 17.03 -18.43 3.85
CA ASP A 213 16.50 -19.00 2.60
C ASP A 213 14.95 -19.17 2.62
N GLY A 214 14.26 -18.55 3.58
CA GLY A 214 12.79 -18.59 3.66
C GLY A 214 12.12 -17.66 2.63
N PRO A 215 10.87 -17.94 2.21
CA PRO A 215 10.10 -17.00 1.40
C PRO A 215 9.97 -15.66 2.13
N ALA A 216 10.07 -14.56 1.38
CA ALA A 216 10.02 -13.20 1.95
C ALA A 216 8.75 -13.00 2.79
N SER A 217 8.90 -12.40 3.97
CA SER A 217 7.77 -12.12 4.85
C SER A 217 6.81 -11.10 4.22
N LEU A 218 5.56 -11.07 4.70
CA LEU A 218 4.59 -10.13 4.14
C LEU A 218 5.07 -8.67 4.28
N GLN A 219 5.69 -8.33 5.42
CA GLN A 219 6.32 -7.03 5.61
C GLN A 219 7.43 -6.76 4.60
N GLN A 220 8.33 -7.72 4.37
CA GLN A 220 9.40 -7.57 3.37
C GLN A 220 8.85 -7.36 1.95
N LEU A 221 7.79 -8.09 1.56
CA LEU A 221 7.16 -7.94 0.25
C LEU A 221 6.60 -6.53 0.04
N PHE A 222 5.93 -5.95 1.04
CA PHE A 222 5.42 -4.58 0.96
C PHE A 222 6.54 -3.53 0.94
N TYR A 223 7.63 -3.76 1.68
CA TYR A 223 8.82 -2.90 1.65
C TYR A 223 9.49 -2.94 0.28
N GLN A 224 9.61 -4.12 -0.32
CA GLN A 224 10.16 -4.31 -1.66
C GLN A 224 9.27 -3.62 -2.71
N ALA A 225 7.96 -3.85 -2.65
CA ALA A 225 7.01 -3.21 -3.56
C ALA A 225 7.08 -1.68 -3.53
N TYR A 226 7.25 -1.09 -2.34
CA TYR A 226 7.47 0.36 -2.21
C TYR A 226 8.81 0.80 -2.83
N THR A 227 9.88 0.04 -2.60
CA THR A 227 11.21 0.33 -3.17
C THR A 227 11.18 0.28 -4.71
N ASP A 228 10.50 -0.72 -5.27
CA ASP A 228 10.33 -0.87 -6.72
C ASP A 228 9.47 0.26 -7.30
N ALA A 229 8.37 0.62 -6.63
CA ALA A 229 7.51 1.73 -7.05
C ALA A 229 8.24 3.08 -7.02
N LYS A 230 9.10 3.31 -6.01
CA LYS A 230 9.95 4.49 -5.92
C LYS A 230 10.97 4.55 -7.06
N THR A 231 11.57 3.41 -7.40
CA THR A 231 12.52 3.30 -8.52
C THR A 231 11.84 3.58 -9.86
N ASN A 232 10.68 2.99 -10.10
CA ASN A 232 9.88 3.20 -11.31
C ASN A 232 9.44 4.67 -11.46
N TYR A 233 9.03 5.31 -10.37
CA TYR A 233 8.75 6.75 -10.36
C TYR A 233 9.96 7.57 -10.82
N ALA A 234 11.14 7.32 -10.26
CA ALA A 234 12.35 8.07 -10.60
C ALA A 234 12.74 7.88 -12.09
N LEU A 235 12.58 6.66 -12.63
CA LEU A 235 12.81 6.39 -14.04
C LEU A 235 11.81 7.13 -14.94
N ALA A 236 10.52 7.10 -14.59
CA ALA A 236 9.47 7.80 -15.34
C ALA A 236 9.68 9.33 -15.32
N GLU A 237 10.02 9.90 -14.16
CA GLU A 237 10.30 11.32 -14.00
C GLU A 237 11.49 11.75 -14.88
N LYS A 238 12.60 11.00 -14.82
CA LYS A 238 13.79 11.26 -15.64
C LYS A 238 13.49 11.16 -17.15
N ALA A 239 12.74 10.14 -17.56
CA ALA A 239 12.36 9.95 -18.97
C ALA A 239 11.46 11.08 -19.47
N ASN A 240 10.47 11.48 -18.66
CA ASN A 240 9.57 12.59 -18.98
C ASN A 240 10.34 13.91 -19.11
N PHE A 241 11.21 14.22 -18.14
CA PHE A 241 12.05 15.42 -18.17
C PHE A 241 12.97 15.46 -19.41
N THR A 242 13.62 14.33 -19.73
CA THR A 242 14.52 14.24 -20.88
C THR A 242 13.76 14.43 -22.20
N THR A 243 12.57 13.85 -22.32
CA THR A 243 11.75 13.96 -23.53
C THR A 243 11.18 15.37 -23.69
N ALA A 244 10.76 16.02 -22.61
CA ALA A 244 10.33 17.41 -22.63
C ALA A 244 11.45 18.34 -23.13
N LYS A 245 12.70 18.10 -22.68
CA LYS A 245 13.87 18.84 -23.19
C LYS A 245 14.10 18.61 -24.68
N GLN A 246 14.06 17.36 -25.14
CA GLN A 246 14.20 17.00 -26.56
C GLN A 246 13.11 17.67 -27.42
N LEU A 247 11.86 17.66 -26.95
CA LEU A 247 10.74 18.29 -27.64
C LEU A 247 10.94 19.81 -27.77
N ASN A 248 11.39 20.48 -26.71
CA ASN A 248 11.68 21.91 -26.75
C ASN A 248 12.79 22.25 -27.75
N THR A 249 13.87 21.46 -27.79
CA THR A 249 14.93 21.62 -28.79
C THR A 249 14.39 21.39 -30.20
N ALA A 250 13.61 20.33 -30.44
CA ALA A 250 13.04 20.04 -31.76
C ALA A 250 12.09 21.15 -32.25
N LYS A 251 11.26 21.71 -31.35
CA LYS A 251 10.41 22.87 -31.66
C LYS A 251 11.23 24.10 -32.03
N ALA A 252 12.34 24.37 -31.33
CA ALA A 252 13.23 25.47 -31.68
C ALA A 252 13.85 25.27 -33.07
N THR A 253 14.35 24.07 -33.38
CA THR A 253 14.90 23.74 -34.71
C THR A 253 13.86 23.87 -35.82
N LEU A 254 12.64 23.37 -35.60
CA LEU A 254 11.53 23.54 -36.53
C LEU A 254 11.24 25.02 -36.81
N ASN A 255 11.18 25.85 -35.77
CA ASN A 255 10.96 27.29 -35.91
C ASN A 255 12.06 27.94 -36.77
N THR A 256 13.33 27.60 -36.54
CA THR A 256 14.45 28.09 -37.36
C THR A 256 14.29 27.68 -38.83
N ALA A 257 13.93 26.42 -39.09
CA ALA A 257 13.71 25.93 -40.46
C ALA A 257 12.53 26.64 -41.15
N GLN A 258 11.43 26.87 -40.43
CA GLN A 258 10.27 27.61 -40.94
C GLN A 258 10.61 29.06 -41.25
N VAL A 259 11.42 29.74 -40.41
CA VAL A 259 11.91 31.10 -40.69
C VAL A 259 12.78 31.12 -41.94
N LYS A 260 13.70 30.14 -42.10
CA LYS A 260 14.54 30.03 -43.30
C LYS A 260 13.71 29.81 -44.55
N LEU A 261 12.71 28.92 -44.51
CA LEU A 261 11.79 28.69 -45.63
C LEU A 261 11.03 29.97 -46.00
N LYS A 262 10.45 30.67 -45.02
CA LYS A 262 9.76 31.95 -45.27
C LYS A 262 10.68 33.00 -45.88
N SER A 263 11.93 33.08 -45.41
CA SER A 263 12.94 33.99 -45.97
C SER A 263 13.24 33.68 -47.44
N LEU A 264 13.46 32.41 -47.78
CA LEU A 264 13.69 31.98 -49.17
C LEU A 264 12.47 32.22 -50.07
N GLN A 265 11.26 31.96 -49.59
CA GLN A 265 10.02 32.24 -50.31
C GLN A 265 9.85 33.74 -50.61
N SER A 266 10.15 34.61 -49.63
CA SER A 266 10.18 36.07 -49.83
C SER A 266 11.25 36.48 -50.83
N GLY A 267 12.44 35.86 -50.78
CA GLY A 267 13.52 36.06 -51.75
C GLY A 267 13.11 35.69 -53.18
N LEU A 268 12.41 34.56 -53.35
CA LEU A 268 11.88 34.13 -54.66
C LEU A 268 10.83 35.11 -55.19
N ALA A 269 9.92 35.57 -54.33
CA ALA A 269 8.92 36.57 -54.70
C ALA A 269 9.58 37.88 -55.17
N ALA A 270 10.62 38.34 -54.46
CA ALA A 270 11.38 39.52 -54.84
C ALA A 270 12.15 39.31 -56.16
N ALA A 271 12.77 38.15 -56.36
CA ALA A 271 13.49 37.83 -57.61
C ALA A 271 12.54 37.75 -58.81
N ASN A 272 11.36 37.16 -58.64
CA ASN A 272 10.31 37.13 -59.67
C ASN A 272 9.81 38.53 -60.02
N ALA A 273 9.53 39.37 -59.01
CA ALA A 273 9.11 40.75 -59.23
C ALA A 273 10.18 41.56 -59.99
N ALA A 274 11.46 41.41 -59.62
CA ALA A 274 12.58 42.05 -60.30
C ALA A 274 12.75 41.56 -61.74
N ALA A 275 12.53 40.27 -62.00
CA ALA A 275 12.59 39.69 -63.34
C ALA A 275 11.47 40.21 -64.27
N LEU A 276 10.29 40.55 -63.73
CA LEU A 276 9.16 41.13 -64.45
C LEU A 276 9.33 42.64 -64.73
N SER A 277 10.07 43.35 -63.88
CA SER A 277 10.25 44.81 -63.97
C SER A 277 11.48 45.25 -64.81
N SER A 278 12.15 44.33 -65.50
CA SER A 278 13.40 44.59 -66.26
C SER A 278 13.40 43.99 -67.65
#